data_AF-A0A931ZDW5-F1
#
_entry.id   AF-A0A931ZDW5-F1
#
_cell.length_a   1.000
_cell.length_b   1.000
_cell.length_c   1.000
_cell.angle_alpha   90.00
_cell.angle_beta   90.00
_cell.angle_gamma   90.00
#
_symmetry.space_group_name_H-M   'P 1'
#
loop_
_entity.id
_entity.type
_entity.pdbx_description
1 polymer ?
#
loop_
_entity_poly.entity_id
_entity_poly.type
_entity_poly.pdbx_seq_one_letter_code
_entity_poly.pdbx_strand_id
1 'polypeptide(L)'
;MKPRHLGPFAAALALLTALAVPVQAKLAWNKKAQKYDAAIKACTACHVDEKPKKDDHGKPLTERGQWLLDQKAAKGAKDIDLSWLKDFPNHGK
;
A
#
# COMPACT_ATOMS: atom_id res chain seq x y z
N MET A 1 -34.24 -0.54 57.13
CA MET A 1 -33.99 -1.17 55.81
C MET A 1 -33.64 -0.05 54.83
N LYS A 2 -32.43 -0.05 54.25
CA LYS A 2 -31.94 1.03 53.39
C LYS A 2 -31.02 0.46 52.30
N PRO A 3 -31.31 0.74 51.02
CA PRO A 3 -30.31 0.75 49.96
C PRO A 3 -30.31 2.15 49.29
N ARG A 4 -29.29 2.62 48.59
CA ARG A 4 -27.93 2.16 48.30
C ARG A 4 -27.13 3.42 47.91
N HIS A 5 -25.84 3.36 48.12
CA HIS A 5 -24.85 4.42 48.01
C HIS A 5 -24.83 5.15 46.65
N LEU A 6 -24.78 6.48 46.71
CA LEU A 6 -24.17 7.34 45.70
C LEU A 6 -22.64 7.14 45.79
N GLY A 7 -21.99 6.90 44.66
CA GLY A 7 -20.53 6.84 44.55
C GLY A 7 -20.09 7.16 43.11
N PRO A 8 -19.29 8.21 42.89
CA PRO A 8 -18.80 8.60 41.58
C PRO A 8 -17.48 7.88 41.29
N PHE A 9 -17.49 6.93 40.36
CA PHE A 9 -16.25 6.37 39.84
C PHE A 9 -16.25 6.41 38.32
N ALA A 10 -15.36 7.26 37.84
CA ALA A 10 -14.97 7.41 36.45
C ALA A 10 -14.64 6.06 35.81
N ALA A 11 -15.14 5.82 34.61
CA ALA A 11 -14.67 4.76 33.73
C ALA A 11 -14.21 5.37 32.41
N ALA A 12 -12.95 5.80 32.44
CA ALA A 12 -11.95 5.76 31.38
C ALA A 12 -12.40 5.98 29.92
N LEU A 13 -12.05 7.16 29.44
CA LEU A 13 -11.71 7.52 28.08
C LEU A 13 -10.78 6.47 27.42
N ALA A 14 -11.33 5.50 26.68
CA ALA A 14 -10.54 4.64 25.79
C ALA A 14 -10.47 5.28 24.39
N LEU A 15 -9.68 6.34 24.30
CA LEU A 15 -9.23 6.93 23.04
C LEU A 15 -8.28 5.91 22.36
N LEU A 16 -8.83 4.90 21.69
CA LEU A 16 -8.07 4.03 20.78
C LEU A 16 -7.70 4.87 19.56
N THR A 17 -6.55 5.53 19.69
CA THR A 17 -5.79 6.16 18.63
C THR A 17 -5.64 5.17 17.48
N ALA A 18 -6.41 5.42 16.42
CA ALA A 18 -6.32 4.70 15.16
C ALA A 18 -4.91 4.89 14.59
N LEU A 19 -4.04 3.93 14.91
CA LEU A 19 -2.94 3.40 14.12
C LEU A 19 -2.52 4.29 12.94
N ALA A 20 -1.61 5.23 13.22
CA ALA A 20 -0.82 5.88 12.19
C ALA A 20 0.04 4.83 11.49
N VAL A 21 -0.46 4.24 10.39
CA VAL A 21 0.35 3.35 9.53
C VAL A 21 0.36 3.83 8.07
N PRO A 22 1.09 4.91 7.72
CA PRO A 22 1.34 5.20 6.31
C PRO A 22 2.77 4.89 5.84
N VAL A 23 3.73 4.62 6.74
CA VAL A 23 5.16 4.51 6.35
C VAL A 23 5.64 3.07 6.11
N GLN A 24 5.35 2.11 7.00
CA GLN A 24 5.82 0.71 6.81
C GLN A 24 5.27 0.04 5.53
N ALA A 25 4.10 0.46 5.03
CA ALA A 25 3.49 -0.13 3.85
C ALA A 25 4.26 0.14 2.55
N LYS A 26 4.97 1.28 2.44
CA LYS A 26 5.68 1.68 1.20
C LYS A 26 7.01 0.94 1.01
N LEU A 27 7.82 0.79 2.06
CA LEU A 27 9.07 0.00 1.99
C LEU A 27 8.80 -1.49 1.76
N ALA A 28 7.67 -1.99 2.24
CA ALA A 28 7.26 -3.38 2.00
C ALA A 28 6.92 -3.67 0.53
N TRP A 29 6.45 -2.68 -0.23
CA TRP A 29 5.98 -2.91 -1.60
C TRP A 29 7.14 -3.15 -2.58
N ASN A 30 8.16 -2.28 -2.57
CA ASN A 30 9.34 -2.45 -3.42
C ASN A 30 10.05 -3.78 -3.12
N LYS A 31 10.20 -4.14 -1.83
CA LYS A 31 10.77 -5.43 -1.42
C LYS A 31 9.95 -6.63 -1.90
N LYS A 32 8.62 -6.52 -1.95
CA LYS A 32 7.76 -7.58 -2.51
C LYS A 32 7.93 -7.67 -4.03
N ALA A 33 7.98 -6.54 -4.72
CA ALA A 33 8.15 -6.49 -6.17
C ALA A 33 9.52 -7.03 -6.62
N GLN A 34 10.57 -6.77 -5.83
CA GLN A 34 11.92 -7.33 -6.04
C GLN A 34 11.99 -8.85 -6.11
N LYS A 35 11.04 -9.55 -5.48
CA LYS A 35 10.96 -11.01 -5.56
C LYS A 35 10.58 -11.51 -6.96
N TYR A 36 9.99 -10.64 -7.76
CA TYR A 36 9.49 -10.94 -9.11
C TYR A 36 10.35 -10.25 -10.17
N ASP A 37 10.86 -9.05 -9.91
CA ASP A 37 11.82 -8.35 -10.77
C ASP A 37 12.87 -7.62 -9.92
N ALA A 38 14.11 -8.12 -9.95
CA ALA A 38 15.22 -7.57 -9.18
C ALA A 38 15.64 -6.15 -9.61
N ALA A 39 15.23 -5.69 -10.80
CA ALA A 39 15.50 -4.32 -11.27
C ALA A 39 14.70 -3.25 -10.50
N ILE A 40 13.64 -3.65 -9.78
CA ILE A 40 12.83 -2.73 -8.99
C ILE A 40 13.60 -2.31 -7.73
N LYS A 41 14.34 -1.21 -7.78
CA LYS A 41 15.12 -0.71 -6.63
C LYS A 41 14.39 0.36 -5.81
N ALA A 42 13.50 1.12 -6.45
CA ALA A 42 12.84 2.27 -5.84
C ALA A 42 11.43 2.46 -6.41
N CYS A 43 10.66 3.39 -5.82
CA CYS A 43 9.32 3.76 -6.30
C CYS A 43 9.35 4.22 -7.76
N THR A 44 10.47 4.82 -8.18
CA THR A 44 10.71 5.33 -9.54
C THR A 44 10.76 4.23 -10.60
N ALA A 45 10.86 2.95 -10.20
CA ALA A 45 10.79 1.84 -11.13
C ALA A 45 9.39 1.63 -11.73
N CYS A 46 8.35 2.14 -11.07
CA CYS A 46 6.96 2.08 -11.53
C CYS A 46 6.33 3.46 -11.66
N HIS A 47 6.62 4.39 -10.74
CA HIS A 47 6.11 5.76 -10.75
C HIS A 47 7.15 6.71 -11.34
N VAL A 48 6.73 7.81 -11.98
CA VAL A 48 7.70 8.88 -12.33
C VAL A 48 8.09 9.67 -11.08
N ASP A 49 7.14 9.87 -10.17
CA ASP A 49 7.40 10.55 -8.90
C ASP A 49 8.23 9.68 -7.93
N GLU A 50 9.20 10.28 -7.25
CA GLU A 50 10.04 9.57 -6.27
C GLU A 50 9.27 9.13 -5.02
N LYS A 51 8.24 9.89 -4.63
CA LYS A 51 7.46 9.69 -3.40
C LYS A 51 5.95 9.70 -3.68
N PRO A 52 5.45 8.77 -4.49
CA PRO A 52 4.02 8.72 -4.84
C PRO A 52 3.18 8.48 -3.57
N LYS A 53 2.01 9.13 -3.48
CA LYS A 53 1.03 8.84 -2.42
C LYS A 53 0.11 7.70 -2.89
N LYS A 54 -0.55 7.03 -1.94
CA LYS A 54 -1.44 5.89 -2.28
C LYS A 54 -2.63 6.31 -3.11
N ASP A 55 -3.12 7.52 -2.86
CA ASP A 55 -4.33 8.07 -3.50
C ASP A 55 -3.98 8.97 -4.72
N ASP A 56 -2.70 9.00 -5.13
CA ASP A 56 -2.24 9.71 -6.33
C ASP A 56 -2.59 8.92 -7.60
N HIS A 57 -3.87 8.54 -7.73
CA HIS A 57 -4.40 7.95 -8.95
C HIS A 57 -4.35 9.00 -10.06
N GLY A 58 -3.65 8.70 -11.17
CA GLY A 58 -3.52 9.60 -12.33
C GLY A 58 -2.19 10.35 -12.43
N LYS A 59 -1.22 10.10 -11.54
CA LYS A 59 0.16 10.55 -11.75
C LYS A 59 0.85 9.77 -12.89
N PRO A 60 1.82 10.38 -13.58
CA PRO A 60 2.57 9.69 -14.63
C PRO A 60 3.23 8.42 -14.09
N LEU A 61 3.03 7.32 -14.81
CA LEU A 61 3.69 6.05 -14.57
C LEU A 61 4.81 5.86 -15.60
N THR A 62 5.83 5.12 -15.19
CA THR A 62 6.80 4.56 -16.15
C THR A 62 6.13 3.49 -17.00
N GLU A 63 6.82 3.02 -18.04
CA GLU A 63 6.36 1.88 -18.86
C GLU A 63 5.99 0.66 -18.01
N ARG A 64 6.83 0.30 -17.02
CA ARG A 64 6.56 -0.82 -16.10
C ARG A 64 5.29 -0.59 -15.27
N GLY A 65 5.12 0.62 -14.74
CA GLY A 65 3.94 0.98 -13.95
C GLY A 65 2.66 0.94 -14.78
N GLN A 66 2.69 1.48 -16.00
CA GLN A 66 1.57 1.47 -16.91
C GLN A 66 1.22 0.03 -17.32
N TRP A 67 2.23 -0.79 -17.64
CA TRP A 67 2.03 -2.19 -17.98
C TRP A 67 1.29 -2.98 -16.89
N LEU A 68 1.59 -2.74 -15.60
CA LEU A 68 0.86 -3.37 -14.49
C LEU A 68 -0.60 -2.93 -14.40
N LEU A 69 -0.92 -1.68 -14.74
CA LEU A 69 -2.32 -1.23 -14.83
C LEU A 69 -3.03 -1.90 -16.01
N ASP A 70 -2.35 -2.04 -17.14
CA ASP A 70 -2.91 -2.71 -18.31
C ASP A 70 -3.17 -4.19 -18.02
N GLN A 71 -2.27 -4.87 -17.29
CA GLN A 71 -2.51 -6.24 -16.82
C GLN A 71 -3.68 -6.32 -15.83
N LYS A 72 -3.79 -5.37 -14.90
CA LYS A 72 -4.93 -5.30 -13.97
C LYS A 72 -6.24 -5.22 -14.75
N ALA A 73 -6.30 -4.33 -15.75
CA ALA A 73 -7.48 -4.16 -16.59
C ALA A 73 -7.77 -5.40 -17.44
N ALA A 74 -6.76 -5.94 -18.14
CA ALA A 74 -6.89 -7.12 -18.99
C ALA A 74 -7.34 -8.37 -18.22
N LYS A 75 -6.91 -8.50 -16.97
CA LYS A 75 -7.29 -9.61 -16.08
C LYS A 75 -8.56 -9.34 -15.26
N GLY A 76 -9.15 -8.15 -15.36
CA GLY A 76 -10.33 -7.75 -14.57
C GLY A 76 -10.08 -7.77 -13.05
N ALA A 77 -8.83 -7.56 -12.63
CA ALA A 77 -8.44 -7.73 -11.23
C ALA A 77 -8.77 -6.49 -10.38
N LYS A 78 -9.16 -6.71 -9.13
CA LYS A 78 -9.43 -5.62 -8.16
C LYS A 78 -8.13 -4.92 -7.72
N ASP A 79 -7.06 -5.69 -7.60
CA ASP A 79 -5.74 -5.24 -7.16
C ASP A 79 -4.66 -5.65 -8.17
N ILE A 80 -3.52 -4.94 -8.13
CA ILE A 80 -2.33 -5.34 -8.89
C ILE A 80 -1.68 -6.53 -8.18
N ASP A 81 -1.42 -7.60 -8.93
CA ASP A 81 -0.56 -8.70 -8.47
C ASP A 81 0.86 -8.51 -9.02
N LEU A 82 1.82 -8.38 -8.10
CA LEU A 82 3.24 -8.19 -8.42
C LEU A 82 3.85 -9.41 -9.10
N SER A 83 3.22 -10.59 -9.03
CA SER A 83 3.70 -11.78 -9.71
C SER A 83 3.76 -11.61 -11.23
N TRP A 84 2.92 -10.73 -11.78
CA TRP A 84 2.89 -10.41 -13.21
C TRP A 84 4.18 -9.78 -13.70
N LEU A 85 4.98 -9.16 -12.82
CA LEU A 85 6.26 -8.57 -13.22
C LEU A 85 7.21 -9.56 -13.91
N LYS A 86 7.06 -10.87 -13.67
CA LYS A 86 7.81 -11.93 -14.37
C LYS A 86 7.57 -11.94 -15.88
N ASP A 87 6.42 -11.44 -16.32
CA ASP A 87 5.99 -11.40 -17.72
C ASP A 87 6.19 -10.01 -18.36
N PHE A 88 6.77 -9.05 -17.61
CA PHE A 88 7.05 -7.72 -18.14
C PHE A 88 8.07 -7.81 -19.28
N PRO A 89 7.82 -7.24 -20.47
CA PRO A 89 8.73 -7.39 -21.63
C PRO A 89 10.17 -6.94 -21.38
N ASN A 90 10.36 -5.95 -20.50
CA ASN A 90 11.66 -5.44 -20.09
C ASN A 90 12.06 -5.94 -18.69
N HIS A 91 11.64 -7.16 -18.31
CA HIS A 91 12.01 -7.79 -17.05
C HIS A 91 13.53 -7.82 -16.82
N GLY A 92 13.97 -7.51 -15.60
CA GLY A 92 15.38 -7.50 -15.23
C GLY A 92 16.18 -6.30 -15.75
N LYS A 93 15.54 -5.35 -16.43
CA LYS A 93 16.18 -4.13 -16.97
C LYS A 93 15.71 -2.86 -16.25
#